data_AF-Q6TUF1-F1
#
_entry.id   AF-Q6TUF1-F1
#
_cell.length_a   1.000
_cell.length_b   1.000
_cell.length_c   1.000
_cell.angle_alpha   90.00
_cell.angle_beta   90.00
_cell.angle_gamma   90.00
#
_symmetry.space_group_name_H-M   'P 1'
#
loop_
_entity.id
_entity.type
_entity.pdbx_description
1 polymer ?
#
loop_
_entity_poly.entity_id
_entity_poly.type
_entity_poly.pdbx_seq_one_letter_code
_entity_poly.pdbx_strand_id
1 'polypeptide(L)'
;METILEQQRRYHEEKERLMDVMAKEMLTKKSTRYMEVSGNLRDLYDDKDGLRKEELNAISGPNEFAEFYNRLKQIKEFHRKHPNEICVPMSVEFEELLKARENPSEEAQNLVEFTDEEGYGRYLDLHDCYLKYINLKASESFPGIFLACFKRNVTKTMEGFEYILPKLQGKAPSKTLVETTKEAKEKAKETAQAATEKPKDLANKAATKKQQQQQQQQQQQQQQQQQLLI
;
A
#
# COMPACT_ATOMS: atom_id res chain seq x y z
N MET A 1 22.01 19.67 25.89
CA MET A 1 20.89 19.31 26.78
C MET A 1 19.87 18.62 25.91
N GLU A 2 19.55 17.36 26.15
CA GLU A 2 18.60 16.62 25.31
C GLU A 2 17.18 16.79 25.87
N THR A 3 16.58 17.96 25.64
CA THR A 3 15.17 18.16 25.94
C THR A 3 14.30 17.64 24.80
N ILE A 4 13.03 17.33 25.08
CA ILE A 4 12.11 16.78 24.08
C ILE A 4 11.87 17.82 22.99
N LEU A 5 11.75 19.10 23.36
CA LEU A 5 11.60 20.20 22.42
C LEU A 5 12.83 20.41 21.55
N GLU A 6 14.04 20.27 22.09
CA GLU A 6 15.27 20.38 21.30
C GLU A 6 15.44 19.19 20.36
N GLN A 7 15.07 17.97 20.79
CA GLN A 7 15.03 16.80 19.92
C GLN A 7 14.04 16.99 18.77
N GLN A 8 12.83 17.51 19.04
CA GLN A 8 11.85 17.82 17.98
C GLN A 8 12.37 18.87 17.00
N ARG A 9 12.99 19.95 17.51
CA ARG A 9 13.62 20.99 16.68
C ARG A 9 14.68 20.35 15.77
N ARG A 10 15.57 19.55 16.35
CA ARG A 10 16.65 18.86 15.62
C ARG A 10 16.11 17.92 14.54
N TYR A 11 15.10 17.12 14.84
CA TYR A 11 14.50 16.21 13.87
C TYR A 11 13.77 16.94 12.73
N HIS A 12 13.12 18.08 13.01
CA HIS A 12 12.55 18.92 11.94
C HIS A 12 13.63 19.52 11.05
N GLU A 13 14.70 20.05 11.65
CA GLU A 13 15.86 20.58 10.91
C GLU A 13 16.49 19.49 10.02
N GLU A 14 16.73 18.29 10.56
CA GLU A 14 17.27 17.15 9.80
C GLU A 14 16.34 16.74 8.64
N LYS A 15 15.04 16.69 8.89
CA LYS A 15 14.04 16.35 7.88
C LYS A 15 13.99 17.39 6.76
N GLU A 16 14.07 18.67 7.08
CA GLU A 16 14.12 19.77 6.10
C GLU A 16 15.38 19.68 5.25
N ARG A 17 16.55 19.49 5.87
CA ARG A 17 17.83 19.31 5.15
C ARG A 17 17.80 18.10 4.22
N LEU A 18 17.27 16.96 4.69
CA LEU A 18 17.10 15.77 3.85
C LEU A 18 16.19 16.04 2.65
N MET A 19 15.13 16.85 2.80
CA MET A 19 14.26 17.25 1.68
C MET A 19 15.00 18.14 0.70
N ASP A 20 15.79 19.10 1.16
CA ASP A 20 16.59 19.96 0.29
C ASP A 20 17.61 19.14 -0.54
N VAL A 21 18.24 18.15 0.08
CA VAL A 21 19.13 17.21 -0.62
C VAL A 21 18.36 16.42 -1.69
N MET A 22 17.24 15.82 -1.33
CA MET A 22 16.39 15.07 -2.27
C MET A 22 15.83 15.96 -3.39
N ALA A 23 15.61 17.25 -3.14
CA ALA A 23 15.14 18.20 -4.15
C ALA A 23 16.27 18.63 -5.10
N LYS A 24 17.49 18.85 -4.57
CA LYS A 24 18.70 19.13 -5.36
C LYS A 24 19.06 17.92 -6.23
N GLU A 25 18.90 16.74 -5.67
CA GLU A 25 19.22 15.46 -6.29
C GLU A 25 17.91 14.74 -6.66
N MET A 26 17.29 15.13 -7.78
CA MET A 26 16.04 14.57 -8.31
C MET A 26 16.06 13.04 -8.62
N LEU A 27 17.00 12.27 -8.06
CA LEU A 27 17.34 10.90 -8.48
C LEU A 27 17.47 9.86 -7.37
N THR A 28 17.31 10.18 -6.08
CA THR A 28 17.42 9.15 -5.02
C THR A 28 16.06 8.79 -4.42
N LYS A 29 15.75 7.48 -4.40
CA LYS A 29 14.59 6.91 -3.70
C LYS A 29 14.58 7.45 -2.27
N LYS A 30 13.41 7.85 -1.76
CA LYS A 30 13.19 8.35 -0.38
C LYS A 30 14.20 7.71 0.58
N SER A 31 15.19 8.50 1.01
CA SER A 31 16.28 8.02 1.87
C SER A 31 15.66 7.34 3.10
N THR A 32 16.11 6.13 3.41
CA THR A 32 15.64 5.34 4.58
C THR A 32 15.70 6.18 5.86
N ARG A 33 16.71 7.05 5.96
CA ARG A 33 16.90 8.01 7.05
C ARG A 33 15.77 9.04 7.18
N TYR A 34 15.19 9.51 6.07
CA TYR A 34 14.04 10.43 6.11
C TYR A 34 12.81 9.75 6.74
N MET A 35 12.57 8.49 6.40
CA MET A 35 11.45 7.72 6.97
C MET A 35 11.65 7.44 8.45
N GLU A 36 12.89 7.14 8.87
CA GLU A 36 13.25 6.93 10.27
C GLU A 36 13.06 8.22 11.09
N VAL A 37 13.65 9.34 10.67
CA VAL A 37 13.51 10.64 11.35
C VAL A 37 12.04 11.05 11.44
N SER A 38 11.28 10.85 10.37
CA SER A 38 9.84 11.14 10.37
C SER A 38 9.05 10.22 11.31
N GLY A 39 9.44 8.94 11.42
CA GLY A 39 8.86 7.98 12.35
C GLY A 39 9.11 8.38 13.81
N ASN A 40 10.37 8.63 14.15
CA ASN A 40 10.77 9.07 15.49
C ASN A 40 10.07 10.37 15.87
N LEU A 41 10.02 11.34 14.95
CA LEU A 41 9.31 12.60 15.18
C LEU A 41 7.84 12.36 15.50
N ARG A 42 7.14 11.52 14.73
CA ARG A 42 5.73 11.18 15.00
C ARG A 42 5.57 10.58 16.39
N ASP A 43 6.42 9.64 16.77
CA ASP A 43 6.35 8.99 18.08
C ASP A 43 6.59 9.98 19.23
N LEU A 44 7.45 10.99 19.03
CA LEU A 44 7.63 12.10 19.98
C LEU A 44 6.39 13.03 20.06
N TYR A 45 5.63 13.18 18.97
CA TYR A 45 4.40 13.99 18.98
C TYR A 45 3.21 13.25 19.61
N ASP A 46 3.15 11.92 19.50
CA ASP A 46 2.13 11.08 20.12
C ASP A 46 2.14 11.19 21.66
N ASP A 47 3.30 11.51 22.25
CA ASP A 47 3.46 11.85 23.67
C ASP A 47 2.85 10.79 24.61
N LYS A 48 3.14 9.51 24.35
CA LYS A 48 2.59 8.38 25.12
C LYS A 48 2.87 8.49 26.62
N ASP A 49 4.04 9.04 26.97
CA ASP A 49 4.49 9.18 28.35
C ASP A 49 4.07 10.52 28.99
N GLY A 50 3.48 11.45 28.22
CA GLY A 50 3.03 12.77 28.70
C GLY A 50 4.15 13.78 29.02
N LEU A 51 5.41 13.36 28.88
CA LEU A 51 6.59 14.15 29.24
C LEU A 51 6.71 15.44 28.42
N ARG A 52 6.21 15.46 27.17
CA ARG A 52 6.23 16.68 26.36
C ARG A 52 5.32 17.75 26.96
N LYS A 53 4.12 17.35 27.42
CA LYS A 53 3.19 18.27 28.09
C LYS A 53 3.74 18.73 29.43
N GLU A 54 4.40 17.84 30.17
CA GLU A 54 5.04 18.21 31.44
C GLU A 54 6.17 19.21 31.22
N GLU A 55 7.05 19.00 30.22
CA GLU A 55 8.09 19.96 29.87
C GLU A 55 7.49 21.31 29.43
N LEU A 56 6.41 21.28 28.62
CA LEU A 56 5.71 22.49 28.20
C LEU A 56 5.11 23.25 29.39
N ASN A 57 4.52 22.53 30.35
CA ASN A 57 3.96 23.11 31.57
C ASN A 57 5.03 23.63 32.53
N ALA A 58 6.23 23.05 32.52
CA ALA A 58 7.35 23.56 33.30
C ALA A 58 7.83 24.92 32.75
N ILE A 59 7.84 25.05 31.42
CA ILE A 59 8.22 26.29 30.71
C ILE A 59 7.14 27.36 30.83
N SER A 60 5.88 26.98 30.65
CA SER A 60 4.71 27.88 30.61
C SER A 60 3.88 27.80 31.91
N GLY A 61 4.53 27.54 33.04
CA GLY A 61 3.89 27.38 34.35
C GLY A 61 4.07 28.59 35.27
N PRO A 62 3.63 28.53 36.55
CA PRO A 62 3.75 29.67 37.46
C PRO A 62 5.20 30.10 37.80
N ASN A 63 6.20 29.23 37.53
CA ASN A 63 7.60 29.42 37.93
C ASN A 63 8.58 29.54 36.74
N GLU A 64 8.14 30.13 35.62
CA GLU A 64 8.90 30.22 34.36
C GLU A 64 10.31 30.78 34.54
N PHE A 65 10.46 31.85 35.33
CA PHE A 65 11.75 32.50 35.54
C PHE A 65 12.75 31.59 36.26
N ALA A 66 12.32 30.87 37.29
CA ALA A 66 13.20 29.97 38.04
C ALA A 66 13.68 28.81 37.15
N GLU A 67 12.77 28.27 36.34
CA GLU A 67 13.09 27.20 35.40
C GLU A 67 14.05 27.68 34.29
N PHE A 68 13.83 28.87 33.75
CA PHE A 68 14.72 29.51 32.77
C PHE A 68 16.16 29.65 33.32
N TYR A 69 16.31 30.16 34.54
CA TYR A 69 17.65 30.31 35.13
C TYR A 69 18.32 28.96 35.40
N ASN A 70 17.57 27.93 35.77
CA ASN A 70 18.10 26.57 35.91
C ASN A 70 18.60 26.00 34.58
N ARG A 71 17.81 26.14 33.51
CA ARG A 71 18.21 25.73 32.14
C ARG A 71 19.44 26.51 31.67
N LEU A 72 19.47 27.82 31.86
CA LEU A 72 20.62 28.67 31.50
C LEU A 72 21.89 28.29 32.27
N LYS A 73 21.76 27.96 33.56
CA LYS A 73 22.88 27.49 34.39
C LYS A 73 23.44 26.18 33.84
N GLN A 74 22.59 25.22 33.50
CA GLN A 74 23.01 23.95 32.90
C GLN A 74 23.73 24.16 31.56
N ILE A 75 23.23 25.05 30.70
CA ILE A 75 23.88 25.37 29.42
C ILE A 75 25.27 25.97 29.66
N LYS A 76 25.39 26.95 30.57
CA LYS A 76 26.68 27.55 30.93
C LYS A 76 27.66 26.52 31.49
N GLU A 77 27.17 25.59 32.29
CA GLU A 77 28.00 24.53 32.87
C GLU A 77 28.46 23.52 31.81
N PHE A 78 27.59 23.17 30.85
CA PHE A 78 27.92 22.33 29.72
C PHE A 78 29.05 22.94 28.87
N HIS A 79 28.90 24.20 28.45
CA HIS A 79 29.97 24.90 27.70
C HIS A 79 31.25 25.10 28.51
N ARG A 80 31.16 25.19 29.84
CA ARG A 80 32.35 25.23 30.71
C ARG A 80 33.08 23.87 30.74
N LYS A 81 32.34 22.75 30.73
CA LYS A 81 32.89 21.38 30.71
C LYS A 81 33.43 20.99 29.33
N HIS A 82 32.87 21.57 28.28
CA HIS A 82 33.23 21.30 26.88
C HIS A 82 33.75 22.57 26.17
N PRO A 83 34.88 23.15 26.59
CA PRO A 83 35.39 24.42 26.04
C PRO A 83 35.91 24.30 24.60
N ASN A 84 36.24 23.09 24.15
CA ASN A 84 36.78 22.82 22.81
C ASN A 84 35.71 22.26 21.86
N GLU A 85 34.47 22.08 22.32
CA GLU A 85 33.38 21.56 21.50
C GLU A 85 32.73 22.74 20.77
N ILE A 86 33.13 22.94 19.52
CA ILE A 86 32.48 23.89 18.62
C ILE A 86 31.12 23.27 18.27
N CYS A 87 30.03 23.97 18.60
CA CYS A 87 28.70 23.55 18.17
C CYS A 87 28.63 23.69 16.64
N VAL A 88 28.91 22.60 15.93
CA VAL A 88 28.77 22.57 14.47
C VAL A 88 27.28 22.53 14.13
N PRO A 89 26.75 23.53 13.39
CA PRO A 89 25.37 23.51 12.95
C PRO A 89 25.15 22.31 12.02
N MET A 90 23.97 21.68 12.12
CA MET A 90 23.62 20.52 11.31
C MET A 90 23.72 20.78 9.79
N SER A 91 23.61 22.05 9.37
CA SER A 91 23.84 22.46 7.99
C SER A 91 25.26 22.19 7.49
N VAL A 92 26.28 22.38 8.34
CA VAL A 92 27.69 22.20 7.98
C VAL A 92 28.00 20.72 7.81
N GLU A 93 27.52 19.89 8.74
CA GLU A 93 27.65 18.43 8.68
C GLU A 93 27.01 17.85 7.41
N PHE A 94 25.81 18.32 7.05
CA PHE A 94 25.13 17.89 5.83
C PHE A 94 25.85 18.38 4.56
N GLU A 95 26.41 19.59 4.56
CA GLU A 95 27.16 20.12 3.42
C GLU A 95 28.49 19.37 3.21
N GLU A 96 29.17 19.00 4.29
CA GLU A 96 30.36 18.15 4.25
C GLU A 96 30.03 16.75 3.75
N LEU A 97 28.91 16.17 4.18
CA LEU A 97 28.45 14.87 3.69
C LEU A 97 28.12 14.90 2.18
N LEU A 98 27.53 16.00 1.70
CA LEU A 98 27.27 16.20 0.27
C LEU A 98 28.57 16.34 -0.53
N LYS A 99 29.55 17.09 -0.02
CA LYS A 99 30.87 17.22 -0.66
C LYS A 99 31.63 15.90 -0.71
N ALA A 100 31.54 15.09 0.35
CA ALA A 100 32.11 13.76 0.37
C ALA A 100 31.47 12.85 -0.68
N ARG A 101 30.16 12.98 -0.89
CA ARG A 101 29.42 12.22 -1.91
C ARG A 101 29.66 12.69 -3.34
N GLU A 102 29.86 13.99 -3.56
CA GLU A 102 30.26 14.54 -4.87
C GLU A 102 31.68 14.08 -5.28
N ASN A 103 32.45 13.42 -4.40
CA ASN A 103 33.69 12.76 -4.79
C ASN A 103 33.39 11.47 -5.60
N PRO A 104 33.80 11.39 -6.87
CA PRO A 104 33.50 10.26 -7.76
C PRO A 104 34.04 8.89 -7.28
N SER A 105 34.92 8.88 -6.29
CA SER A 105 35.64 7.69 -5.83
C SER A 105 34.81 6.77 -4.92
N GLU A 106 33.80 7.27 -4.21
CA GLU A 106 32.98 6.48 -3.28
C GLU A 106 31.60 6.09 -3.85
N GLU A 107 31.03 6.89 -4.77
CA GLU A 107 29.76 6.52 -5.42
C GLU A 107 29.88 5.30 -6.34
N ALA A 108 31.08 5.06 -6.90
CA ALA A 108 31.35 3.87 -7.71
C ALA A 108 31.24 2.56 -6.91
N GLN A 109 31.42 2.60 -5.59
CA GLN A 109 31.38 1.41 -4.73
C GLN A 109 29.97 1.03 -4.23
N ASN A 110 28.98 1.94 -4.34
CA ASN A 110 27.61 1.71 -3.85
C ASN A 110 26.58 1.52 -4.97
N LEU A 111 26.99 1.60 -6.24
CA LEU A 111 26.15 1.18 -7.34
C LEU A 111 26.06 -0.35 -7.31
N VAL A 112 24.84 -0.87 -7.29
CA VAL A 112 24.58 -2.30 -7.46
C VAL A 112 25.35 -2.76 -8.70
N GLU A 113 26.33 -3.64 -8.50
CA GLU A 113 27.14 -4.18 -9.57
C GLU A 113 26.25 -5.06 -10.46
N PHE A 114 25.85 -4.50 -11.59
CA PHE A 114 25.27 -5.27 -12.68
C PHE A 114 26.41 -5.88 -13.47
N THR A 115 26.21 -7.13 -13.91
CA THR A 115 27.12 -7.72 -14.89
C THR A 115 27.02 -6.97 -16.22
N ASP A 116 28.09 -6.94 -17.00
CA ASP A 116 28.11 -6.24 -18.30
C ASP A 116 27.00 -6.73 -19.25
N GLU A 117 26.64 -8.02 -19.17
CA GLU A 117 25.54 -8.65 -19.92
C GLU A 117 24.15 -8.11 -19.52
N GLU A 118 23.97 -7.66 -18.28
CA GLU A 118 22.73 -7.04 -17.79
C GLU A 118 22.59 -5.57 -18.19
N GLY A 119 23.70 -4.92 -18.56
CA GLY A 119 23.71 -3.56 -19.10
C GLY A 119 23.00 -2.55 -18.18
N TYR A 120 23.35 -2.53 -16.90
CA TYR A 120 22.77 -1.65 -15.87
C TYR A 120 21.24 -1.79 -15.75
N GLY A 121 20.74 -3.04 -15.75
CA GLY A 121 19.32 -3.35 -15.61
C GLY A 121 18.51 -3.26 -16.92
N ARG A 122 19.17 -3.16 -18.07
CA ARG A 122 18.53 -3.23 -19.39
C ARG A 122 18.13 -4.65 -19.76
N TYR A 123 18.97 -5.62 -19.42
CA TYR A 123 18.79 -7.03 -19.69
C TYR A 123 18.88 -7.83 -18.39
N LEU A 124 18.37 -9.05 -18.43
CA LEU A 124 18.55 -10.03 -17.37
C LEU A 124 19.33 -11.19 -17.98
N ASP A 125 20.52 -11.46 -17.47
CA ASP A 125 21.30 -12.60 -17.95
C ASP A 125 20.63 -13.90 -17.49
N LEU A 126 20.14 -14.65 -18.48
CA LEU A 126 19.51 -15.95 -18.29
C LEU A 126 20.39 -17.10 -18.79
N HIS A 127 21.60 -16.82 -19.27
CA HIS A 127 22.51 -17.82 -19.80
C HIS A 127 22.95 -18.83 -18.74
N ASP A 128 23.33 -18.34 -17.56
CA ASP A 128 23.66 -19.19 -16.40
C ASP A 128 22.49 -20.07 -15.96
N CYS A 129 21.28 -19.53 -16.00
CA CYS A 129 20.07 -20.29 -15.68
C CYS A 129 19.78 -21.37 -16.74
N TYR A 130 20.05 -21.06 -18.00
CA TYR A 130 19.89 -21.99 -19.12
C TYR A 130 20.86 -23.18 -19.03
N LEU A 131 22.14 -22.94 -18.68
CA LEU A 131 23.11 -24.03 -18.50
C LEU A 131 22.69 -24.99 -17.37
N LYS A 132 22.23 -24.44 -16.24
CA LYS A 132 21.66 -25.24 -15.14
C LYS A 132 20.41 -26.00 -15.58
N TYR A 133 19.56 -25.38 -16.40
CA TYR A 133 18.35 -26.03 -16.93
C TYR A 133 18.66 -27.22 -17.84
N ILE A 134 19.65 -27.10 -18.74
CA ILE A 134 20.08 -28.22 -19.60
C ILE A 134 20.57 -29.39 -18.74
N ASN A 135 21.41 -29.11 -17.74
CA ASN A 135 21.93 -30.13 -16.83
C ASN A 135 20.81 -30.86 -16.08
N LEU A 136 19.77 -30.14 -15.64
CA LEU A 136 18.61 -30.72 -14.97
C LEU A 136 17.68 -31.48 -15.91
N LYS A 137 17.48 -30.98 -17.13
CA LYS A 137 16.55 -31.56 -18.11
C LYS A 137 17.14 -32.80 -18.81
N ALA A 138 18.46 -33.00 -18.73
CA ALA A 138 19.22 -34.11 -19.29
C ALA A 138 19.01 -34.33 -20.80
N SER A 139 18.66 -33.26 -21.52
CA SER A 139 18.43 -33.27 -22.97
C SER A 139 18.86 -31.92 -23.55
N GLU A 140 19.46 -31.93 -24.73
CA GLU A 140 19.78 -30.70 -25.46
C GLU A 140 18.47 -29.98 -25.85
N SER A 141 18.11 -28.97 -25.08
CA SER A 141 16.93 -28.15 -25.35
C SER A 141 17.35 -26.83 -25.96
N PHE A 142 16.71 -26.40 -27.05
CA PHE A 142 16.98 -25.12 -27.67
C PHE A 142 16.69 -23.93 -26.72
N PRO A 143 17.50 -22.84 -26.72
CA PRO A 143 17.32 -21.69 -25.81
C PRO A 143 15.92 -21.06 -25.85
N GLY A 144 15.25 -21.07 -27.01
CA GLY A 144 13.89 -20.56 -27.14
C GLY A 144 12.84 -21.34 -26.33
N ILE A 145 13.04 -22.66 -26.15
CA ILE A 145 12.17 -23.51 -25.33
C ILE A 145 12.34 -23.15 -23.85
N PHE A 146 13.59 -22.96 -23.42
CA PHE A 146 13.89 -22.51 -22.06
C PHE A 146 13.23 -21.16 -21.76
N LEU A 147 13.35 -20.17 -22.66
CA LEU A 147 12.72 -18.87 -22.47
C LEU A 147 11.18 -18.98 -22.42
N ALA A 148 10.57 -19.82 -23.25
CA ALA A 148 9.13 -20.08 -23.20
C ALA A 148 8.70 -20.73 -21.88
N CYS A 149 9.46 -21.72 -21.39
CA CYS A 149 9.25 -22.33 -20.08
C CYS A 149 9.40 -21.32 -18.94
N PHE A 150 10.45 -20.49 -18.97
CA PHE A 150 10.70 -19.44 -17.99
C PHE A 150 9.54 -18.46 -17.95
N LYS A 151 9.11 -17.91 -19.10
CA LYS A 151 7.95 -17.02 -19.19
C LYS A 151 6.70 -17.64 -18.57
N ARG A 152 6.38 -18.87 -18.95
CA ARG A 152 5.21 -19.59 -18.41
C ARG A 152 5.30 -19.78 -16.89
N ASN A 153 6.48 -20.10 -16.37
CA ASN A 153 6.68 -20.29 -14.94
C ASN A 153 6.60 -18.97 -14.18
N VAL A 154 7.17 -17.88 -14.70
CA VAL A 154 7.05 -16.54 -14.10
C VAL A 154 5.59 -16.11 -14.03
N THR A 155 4.81 -16.27 -15.10
CA THR A 155 3.38 -15.91 -15.11
C THR A 155 2.60 -16.69 -14.04
N LYS A 156 2.77 -18.02 -13.97
CA LYS A 156 2.11 -18.86 -12.96
C LYS A 156 2.48 -18.49 -11.53
N THR A 157 3.75 -18.18 -11.30
CA THR A 157 4.25 -17.76 -9.99
C THR A 157 3.68 -16.41 -9.60
N MET A 158 3.64 -15.44 -10.53
CA MET A 158 3.04 -14.13 -10.30
C MET A 158 1.55 -14.24 -9.97
N GLU A 159 0.80 -15.06 -10.71
CA GLU A 159 -0.62 -15.36 -10.42
C GLU A 159 -0.80 -15.97 -9.02
N GLY A 160 0.11 -16.87 -8.61
CA GLY A 160 0.13 -17.43 -7.26
C GLY A 160 0.42 -16.39 -6.18
N PHE A 161 1.37 -15.47 -6.41
CA PHE A 161 1.69 -14.40 -5.48
C PHE A 161 0.55 -13.38 -5.35
N GLU A 162 -0.09 -12.99 -6.44
CA GLU A 162 -1.29 -12.12 -6.42
C GLU A 162 -2.43 -12.73 -5.60
N TYR A 163 -2.55 -14.07 -5.60
CA TYR A 163 -3.54 -14.77 -4.77
C TYR A 163 -3.16 -14.85 -3.28
N ILE A 164 -1.87 -14.99 -2.98
CA ILE A 164 -1.37 -15.24 -1.62
C ILE A 164 -1.07 -13.93 -0.86
N LEU A 165 -0.57 -12.90 -1.53
CA LEU A 165 -0.17 -11.62 -0.93
C LEU A 165 -1.31 -10.93 -0.14
N PRO A 166 -2.55 -10.81 -0.66
CA PRO A 166 -3.65 -10.23 0.10
C PRO A 166 -4.02 -11.05 1.34
N LYS A 167 -3.91 -12.38 1.26
CA LYS A 167 -4.20 -13.30 2.37
C LYS A 167 -3.18 -13.20 3.50
N LEU A 168 -1.90 -12.93 3.18
CA LEU A 168 -0.86 -12.72 4.17
C LEU A 168 -0.88 -11.32 4.79
N GLN A 169 -1.33 -10.30 4.05
CA GLN A 169 -1.38 -8.91 4.52
C GLN A 169 -2.68 -8.54 5.28
N GLY A 170 -3.57 -9.50 5.52
CA GLY A 170 -4.83 -9.26 6.25
C GLY A 170 -5.79 -8.27 5.55
N LYS A 171 -5.52 -7.91 4.30
CA LYS A 171 -6.40 -7.07 3.48
C LYS A 171 -7.27 -7.96 2.61
N ALA A 172 -8.59 -7.78 2.72
CA ALA A 172 -9.52 -8.42 1.80
C ALA A 172 -9.12 -8.08 0.35
N PRO A 173 -9.16 -9.06 -0.57
CA PRO A 173 -8.72 -8.84 -1.94
C PRO A 173 -9.55 -7.73 -2.58
N SER A 174 -8.87 -6.67 -3.01
CA SER A 174 -9.48 -5.60 -3.80
C SER A 174 -9.95 -6.21 -5.11
N LYS A 175 -11.27 -6.38 -5.27
CA LYS A 175 -11.88 -6.85 -6.52
C LYS A 175 -11.34 -6.03 -7.67
N THR A 176 -10.63 -6.66 -8.59
CA THR A 176 -10.11 -6.00 -9.80
C THR A 176 -11.30 -5.57 -10.67
N LEU A 177 -11.13 -4.50 -11.47
CA LEU A 177 -12.17 -3.96 -12.36
C LEU A 177 -12.81 -5.02 -13.31
N VAL A 178 -12.10 -6.12 -13.56
CA VAL A 178 -12.57 -7.25 -14.36
C VAL A 178 -13.56 -8.15 -13.60
N GLU A 179 -13.40 -8.29 -12.29
CA GLU A 179 -14.32 -9.06 -11.46
C GLU A 179 -15.63 -8.30 -11.22
N THR A 180 -15.57 -6.97 -11.03
CA THR A 180 -16.77 -6.13 -10.90
C THR A 180 -17.58 -6.08 -12.20
N THR A 181 -16.91 -6.09 -13.36
CA THR A 181 -17.59 -6.13 -14.66
C THR A 181 -18.18 -7.51 -14.97
N LYS A 182 -17.55 -8.61 -14.53
CA LYS A 182 -18.13 -9.96 -14.64
C LYS A 182 -19.33 -10.15 -13.69
N GLU A 183 -19.23 -9.75 -12.43
CA GLU A 183 -20.36 -9.78 -11.47
C GLU A 183 -21.53 -8.89 -11.93
N ALA A 184 -21.25 -7.70 -12.47
CA ALA A 184 -22.29 -6.82 -13.01
C ALA A 184 -22.98 -7.44 -14.25
N LYS A 185 -22.23 -8.14 -15.10
CA LYS A 185 -22.79 -8.81 -16.28
C LYS A 185 -23.63 -10.04 -15.91
N GLU A 186 -23.21 -10.81 -14.91
CA GLU A 186 -23.98 -11.92 -14.33
C GLU A 186 -25.27 -11.43 -13.68
N LYS A 187 -25.21 -10.40 -12.82
CA LYS A 187 -26.40 -9.80 -12.22
C LYS A 187 -27.36 -9.22 -13.26
N ALA A 188 -26.86 -8.60 -14.32
CA ALA A 188 -27.70 -8.11 -15.41
C ALA A 188 -28.41 -9.26 -16.15
N LYS A 189 -27.75 -10.41 -16.31
CA LYS A 189 -28.31 -11.59 -16.95
C LYS A 189 -29.39 -12.27 -16.08
N GLU A 190 -29.16 -12.39 -14.78
CA GLU A 190 -30.16 -12.90 -13.82
C GLU A 190 -31.39 -11.98 -13.76
N THR A 191 -31.19 -10.66 -13.75
CA THR A 191 -32.30 -9.69 -13.71
C THR A 191 -33.13 -9.73 -15.00
N ALA A 192 -32.48 -9.98 -16.16
CA ALA A 192 -33.17 -10.16 -17.44
C ALA A 192 -33.96 -11.49 -17.50
N GLN A 193 -33.44 -12.58 -16.94
CA GLN A 193 -34.18 -13.84 -16.81
C GLN A 193 -35.40 -13.70 -15.89
N ALA A 194 -35.23 -13.07 -14.72
CA ALA A 194 -36.34 -12.81 -13.80
C ALA A 194 -37.44 -11.91 -14.42
N ALA A 195 -37.08 -10.98 -15.31
CA ALA A 195 -38.04 -10.14 -16.02
C ALA A 195 -38.81 -10.88 -17.14
N THR A 196 -38.25 -11.95 -17.70
CA THR A 196 -38.92 -12.77 -18.73
C THR A 196 -39.78 -13.91 -18.17
N GLU A 197 -39.54 -14.35 -16.92
CA GLU A 197 -40.37 -15.38 -16.26
C GLU A 197 -41.66 -14.81 -15.61
N LYS A 198 -41.58 -13.62 -14.98
CA LYS A 198 -42.75 -12.96 -14.38
C LYS A 198 -43.99 -12.84 -15.29
N PRO A 199 -43.89 -12.44 -16.58
CA PRO A 199 -45.06 -12.36 -17.45
C PRO A 199 -45.64 -13.73 -17.84
N LYS A 200 -44.85 -14.81 -17.86
CA LYS A 200 -45.32 -16.16 -18.20
C LYS A 200 -46.15 -16.77 -17.07
N ASP A 201 -45.76 -16.55 -15.82
CA ASP A 201 -46.53 -17.02 -14.66
C ASP A 201 -47.85 -16.28 -14.46
N LEU A 202 -47.88 -14.97 -14.78
CA LEU A 202 -49.10 -14.17 -14.76
C LEU A 202 -50.07 -14.59 -15.87
N ALA A 203 -49.57 -14.91 -17.06
CA ALA A 203 -50.39 -15.41 -18.18
C ALA A 203 -51.01 -16.78 -17.88
N ASN A 204 -50.24 -17.71 -17.28
CA ASN A 204 -50.76 -19.02 -16.88
C ASN A 204 -51.83 -18.91 -15.80
N LYS A 205 -51.63 -18.09 -14.75
CA LYS A 205 -52.65 -17.86 -13.71
C LYS A 205 -53.94 -17.23 -14.27
N ALA A 206 -53.83 -16.33 -15.25
CA ALA A 206 -54.99 -15.73 -15.89
C ALA A 206 -55.79 -16.75 -16.73
N ALA A 207 -55.10 -17.68 -17.39
CA ALA A 207 -55.74 -18.76 -18.14
C ALA A 207 -56.51 -19.73 -17.22
N THR A 208 -55.95 -20.09 -16.07
CA THR A 208 -56.61 -21.00 -15.11
C THR A 208 -57.87 -20.39 -14.51
N LYS A 209 -57.86 -19.08 -14.20
CA LYS A 209 -59.06 -18.36 -13.68
C LYS A 209 -60.20 -18.31 -14.71
N LYS A 210 -59.89 -18.11 -16.00
CA LYS A 210 -60.92 -18.13 -17.07
C LYS A 210 -61.58 -19.50 -17.22
N GLN A 211 -60.83 -20.59 -17.13
CA GLN A 211 -61.40 -21.95 -17.18
C GLN A 211 -62.34 -22.23 -15.99
N GLN A 212 -61.96 -21.82 -14.77
CA GLN A 212 -62.82 -22.01 -13.59
C GLN A 212 -64.13 -21.21 -13.69
N GLN A 213 -64.10 -19.98 -14.23
CA GLN A 213 -65.31 -19.19 -14.44
C GLN A 213 -66.25 -19.80 -15.50
N GLN A 214 -65.71 -20.36 -16.58
CA GLN A 214 -66.54 -21.05 -17.59
C GLN A 214 -67.21 -22.31 -17.02
N GLN A 215 -66.51 -23.09 -16.19
CA GLN A 215 -67.10 -24.26 -15.54
C GLN A 215 -68.22 -23.89 -14.57
N GLN A 216 -68.07 -22.79 -13.80
CA GLN A 216 -69.13 -22.31 -12.91
C GLN A 216 -70.37 -21.82 -13.67
N GLN A 217 -70.19 -21.12 -14.80
CA GLN A 217 -71.31 -20.70 -15.64
C GLN A 217 -72.06 -21.89 -16.26
N GLN A 218 -71.36 -22.94 -16.69
CA GLN A 218 -72.00 -24.16 -17.18
C GLN A 218 -72.79 -24.89 -16.09
N GLN A 219 -72.27 -24.95 -14.86
CA GLN A 219 -73.01 -25.53 -13.74
C GLN A 219 -74.26 -24.74 -13.38
N GLN A 220 -74.21 -23.40 -13.40
CA GLN A 220 -75.39 -22.57 -13.15
C GLN A 220 -76.46 -22.75 -14.25
N GLN A 221 -76.06 -22.85 -15.51
CA GLN A 221 -77.01 -23.13 -16.60
C GLN A 221 -77.66 -24.52 -16.44
N GLN A 222 -76.90 -25.54 -16.03
CA GLN A 222 -77.48 -26.86 -15.75
C GLN A 222 -78.46 -26.83 -14.57
N GLN A 223 -78.16 -26.08 -13.51
CA GLN A 223 -79.08 -25.90 -12.38
C GLN A 223 -80.36 -25.16 -12.78
N GLN A 224 -80.27 -24.13 -13.62
CA GLN A 224 -81.45 -23.43 -14.14
C GLN A 224 -82.31 -24.33 -15.04
N GLN A 225 -81.69 -25.18 -15.88
CA GLN A 225 -82.43 -26.16 -16.69
C GLN A 225 -83.13 -27.22 -15.83
N GLN A 226 -82.55 -27.62 -14.69
CA GLN A 226 -83.20 -28.54 -13.75
C GLN A 226 -84.37 -27.90 -12.99
N GLN A 227 -84.32 -26.59 -12.72
CA GLN A 227 -85.43 -25.86 -12.08
C GLN A 227 -86.61 -25.60 -13.02
N LEU A 228 -86.42 -25.63 -14.34
CA LEU A 228 -87.48 -25.49 -15.35
C LEU A 228 -88.24 -26.79 -15.65
N LEU A 229 -87.80 -27.92 -15.08
CA LEU A 229 -88.37 -29.26 -15.29
C LEU A 229 -89.21 -29.78 -14.10
N ILE A 230 -89.51 -28.90 -13.13
CA ILE A 230 -90.45 -29.12 -12.02
C ILE A 230 -91.58 -28.11 -12.16
#